data_AF-A0A7J9X850-F1
#
_entry.id   AF-A0A7J9X850-F1
#
_cell.length_a   1.000
_cell.length_b   1.000
_cell.length_c   1.000
_cell.angle_alpha   90.00
_cell.angle_beta   90.00
_cell.angle_gamma   90.00
#
_symmetry.space_group_name_H-M   'P 1'
#
loop_
_entity.id
_entity.type
_entity.pdbx_description
1 polymer ?
#
loop_
_entity_poly.entity_id
_entity_poly.type
_entity_poly.pdbx_seq_one_letter_code
_entity_poly.pdbx_strand_id
1 'polypeptide(L)'
;MPAWTVATIAAPSLVRGRAALAAGRWEEAVHDLTEALGRASSAPDQADAAVGLSDALWWLGQVDEALAAREHAYAAWRRLGDDIAAAHAAVWLAREYAEAIGNQVASAGWLARTETLVAGPSGSNAVGWVALTRAALAPDPAVQEPAAREAVAYARAGRDGDLEVLALARLGLATVSVGRIDDGLQCFDEAMAAATGGGGPAHARAAVLRPRPGH
;
A
#
# COMPACT_ATOMS: atom_id res chain seq x y z
N MET A 1 42.79 -13.18 -5.49
CA MET A 1 42.03 -13.43 -4.25
C MET A 1 40.56 -13.25 -4.59
N PRO A 2 39.66 -14.24 -4.45
CA PRO A 2 38.26 -14.03 -4.80
C PRO A 2 37.60 -13.18 -3.72
N ALA A 3 36.94 -12.09 -4.14
CA ALA A 3 36.09 -11.29 -3.28
C ALA A 3 34.87 -12.14 -2.90
N TRP A 4 34.81 -12.59 -1.65
CA TRP A 4 33.58 -13.14 -1.11
C TRP A 4 32.64 -11.97 -0.90
N THR A 5 31.60 -11.88 -1.75
CA THR A 5 30.47 -10.99 -1.54
C THR A 5 29.83 -11.41 -0.22
N VAL A 6 30.06 -10.63 0.85
CA VAL A 6 29.37 -10.83 2.12
C VAL A 6 27.90 -10.58 1.83
N ALA A 7 27.07 -11.62 1.90
CA ALA A 7 25.63 -11.44 1.88
C ALA A 7 25.28 -10.56 3.09
N THR A 8 24.79 -9.35 2.83
CA THR A 8 24.37 -8.43 3.89
C THR A 8 23.20 -9.07 4.63
N ILE A 9 23.44 -9.54 5.85
CA ILE A 9 22.40 -10.06 6.73
C ILE A 9 21.65 -8.85 7.29
N ALA A 10 20.34 -8.81 7.12
CA ALA A 10 19.48 -7.79 7.71
C ALA A 10 19.74 -7.69 9.22
N ALA A 11 19.73 -6.46 9.77
CA ALA A 11 19.96 -6.24 11.18
C ALA A 11 18.98 -7.06 12.05
N PRO A 12 19.41 -7.61 13.21
CA PRO A 12 18.53 -8.40 14.07
C PRO A 12 17.23 -7.68 14.47
N SER A 13 17.29 -6.36 14.68
CA SER A 13 16.11 -5.53 14.97
C SER A 13 15.12 -5.50 13.81
N LEU A 14 15.59 -5.45 12.55
CA LEU A 14 14.71 -5.49 11.38
C LEU A 14 13.98 -6.85 11.29
N VAL A 15 14.67 -7.94 11.60
CA VAL A 15 14.06 -9.28 11.63
C VAL A 15 13.00 -9.38 12.72
N ARG A 16 13.29 -8.94 13.94
CA ARG A 16 12.33 -8.96 15.05
C ARG A 16 11.13 -8.06 14.78
N GLY A 17 11.37 -6.86 14.26
CA GLY A 17 10.34 -5.90 13.89
C GLY A 17 9.35 -6.45 12.87
N ARG A 18 9.85 -7.11 11.81
CA ARG A 18 8.98 -7.81 10.83
C ARG A 18 8.18 -8.93 11.47
N ALA A 19 8.79 -9.71 12.37
CA ALA A 19 8.08 -10.78 13.06
C ALA A 19 7.00 -10.25 14.01
N ALA A 20 7.25 -9.13 14.71
CA ALA A 20 6.28 -8.46 15.55
C ALA A 20 5.11 -7.91 14.72
N LEU A 21 5.39 -7.25 13.59
CA LEU A 21 4.39 -6.74 12.65
C LEU A 21 3.50 -7.87 12.12
N ALA A 22 4.09 -8.97 11.66
CA ALA A 22 3.34 -10.13 11.18
C ALA A 22 2.46 -10.80 12.26
N ALA A 23 2.87 -10.68 13.53
CA ALA A 23 2.13 -11.21 14.67
C ALA A 23 1.11 -10.23 15.27
N GLY A 24 0.97 -9.02 14.71
CA GLY A 24 0.06 -7.99 15.23
C GLY A 24 0.50 -7.37 16.56
N ARG A 25 1.79 -7.45 16.89
CA ARG A 25 2.39 -6.88 18.10
C ARG A 25 2.94 -5.50 17.78
N TRP A 26 2.03 -4.54 17.58
CA TRP A 26 2.33 -3.25 16.96
C TRP A 26 3.34 -2.43 17.73
N GLU A 27 3.22 -2.37 19.06
CA GLU A 27 4.14 -1.62 19.92
C GLU A 27 5.56 -2.21 19.89
N GLU A 28 5.66 -3.54 19.90
CA GLU A 28 6.95 -4.23 19.73
C GLU A 28 7.54 -3.97 18.33
N ALA A 29 6.70 -3.98 17.30
CA ALA A 29 7.12 -3.66 15.94
C ALA A 29 7.64 -2.22 15.83
N VAL A 30 6.95 -1.24 16.42
CA VAL A 30 7.41 0.16 16.47
C VAL A 30 8.79 0.24 17.12
N HIS A 31 8.98 -0.41 18.28
CA HIS A 31 10.26 -0.40 18.99
C HIS A 31 11.40 -0.97 18.12
N ASP A 32 11.23 -2.19 17.61
CA ASP A 32 12.27 -2.89 16.85
C ASP A 32 12.53 -2.23 15.48
N LEU A 33 11.50 -1.72 14.81
CA LEU A 33 11.65 -1.08 13.50
C LEU A 33 12.23 0.33 13.60
N THR A 34 11.97 1.05 14.70
CA THR A 34 12.66 2.31 15.01
C THR A 34 14.15 2.06 15.25
N GLU A 35 14.50 1.02 16.03
CA GLU A 35 15.90 0.62 16.22
C GLU A 35 16.56 0.23 14.88
N ALA A 36 15.86 -0.56 14.06
CA ALA A 36 16.32 -0.96 12.74
C ALA A 36 16.60 0.25 11.84
N LEU A 37 15.67 1.20 11.77
CA LEU A 37 15.81 2.40 10.94
C LEU A 37 17.01 3.24 11.40
N GLY A 38 17.21 3.42 12.71
CA GLY A 38 18.34 4.16 13.27
C GLY A 38 19.71 3.51 13.05
N ARG A 39 19.76 2.19 12.79
CA ARG A 39 20.99 1.42 12.55
C ARG A 39 21.18 0.98 11.10
N ALA A 40 20.22 1.28 10.23
CA ALA A 40 20.20 0.77 8.87
C ALA A 40 21.38 1.35 8.06
N SER A 41 22.28 0.45 7.67
CA SER A 41 23.50 0.79 6.94
C SER A 41 23.34 0.70 5.42
N SER A 42 22.19 0.23 4.96
CA SER A 42 21.85 0.07 3.54
C SER A 42 20.51 0.75 3.24
N ALA A 43 20.36 1.29 2.03
CA ALA A 43 19.09 1.88 1.62
C ALA A 43 17.91 0.86 1.58
N PRO A 44 18.11 -0.43 1.23
CA PRO A 44 17.04 -1.42 1.32
C PRO A 44 16.57 -1.65 2.76
N ASP A 45 17.49 -1.79 3.72
CA ASP A 45 17.11 -1.95 5.13
C ASP A 45 16.40 -0.71 5.67
N GLN A 46 16.84 0.50 5.26
CA GLN A 46 16.18 1.76 5.63
C GLN A 46 14.75 1.78 5.14
N ALA A 47 14.53 1.41 3.88
CA ALA A 47 13.22 1.45 3.29
C ALA A 47 12.28 0.38 3.87
N ASP A 48 12.74 -0.86 4.05
CA ASP A 48 12.00 -1.94 4.71
C ASP A 48 11.60 -1.56 6.14
N ALA A 49 12.54 -1.03 6.93
CA ALA A 49 12.28 -0.61 8.30
C ALA A 49 11.24 0.52 8.34
N ALA A 50 11.35 1.49 7.43
CA ALA A 50 10.45 2.64 7.35
C ALA A 50 9.03 2.24 6.92
N VAL A 51 8.87 1.30 5.97
CA VAL A 51 7.55 0.77 5.60
C VAL A 51 6.91 0.04 6.77
N GLY A 52 7.63 -0.89 7.40
CA GLY A 52 7.07 -1.64 8.52
C GLY A 52 6.74 -0.75 9.72
N LEU A 53 7.57 0.27 10.00
CA LEU A 53 7.31 1.25 11.05
C LEU A 53 6.04 2.04 10.72
N SER A 54 5.89 2.49 9.48
CA SER A 54 4.67 3.16 9.01
C SER A 54 3.42 2.29 9.23
N ASP A 55 3.46 1.00 8.86
CA ASP A 55 2.35 0.08 9.06
C ASP A 55 2.00 -0.08 10.55
N ALA A 56 2.99 -0.28 11.42
CA ALA A 56 2.78 -0.44 12.86
C ALA A 56 2.19 0.82 13.51
N LEU A 57 2.72 2.00 13.16
CA LEU A 57 2.22 3.29 13.64
C LEU A 57 0.78 3.55 13.18
N TRP A 58 0.46 3.20 11.93
CA TRP A 58 -0.90 3.34 11.40
C TRP A 58 -1.89 2.46 12.17
N TRP A 59 -1.53 1.21 12.48
CA TRP A 59 -2.35 0.33 13.31
C TRP A 59 -2.57 0.82 14.74
N LEU A 60 -1.63 1.61 15.27
CA LEU A 60 -1.74 2.29 16.57
C LEU A 60 -2.49 3.63 16.51
N GLY A 61 -2.91 4.07 15.33
CA GLY A 61 -3.57 5.36 15.13
C GLY A 61 -2.62 6.57 15.18
N GLN A 62 -1.31 6.35 15.15
CA GLN A 62 -0.26 7.39 15.10
C GLN A 62 -0.04 7.81 13.64
N VAL A 63 -1.07 8.44 13.04
CA VAL A 63 -1.17 8.66 11.59
C VAL A 63 -0.08 9.59 11.07
N ASP A 64 0.21 10.70 11.77
CA ASP A 64 1.22 11.67 11.32
C ASP A 64 2.62 11.05 11.29
N GLU A 65 2.97 10.28 12.31
CA GLU A 65 4.23 9.53 12.36
C GLU A 65 4.28 8.42 11.30
N ALA A 66 3.14 7.77 11.03
CA ALA A 66 3.04 6.75 9.99
C ALA A 66 3.29 7.34 8.59
N LEU A 67 2.74 8.53 8.30
CA LEU A 67 2.98 9.27 7.07
C LEU A 67 4.46 9.62 6.93
N ALA A 68 5.08 10.21 7.95
CA ALA A 68 6.50 10.56 7.94
C ALA A 68 7.41 9.34 7.72
N ALA A 69 7.09 8.20 8.35
CA ALA A 69 7.81 6.95 8.12
C ALA A 69 7.66 6.47 6.66
N ARG A 70 6.46 6.57 6.07
CA ARG A 70 6.26 6.20 4.65
C ARG A 70 7.00 7.14 3.68
N GLU A 71 7.08 8.43 3.99
CA GLU A 71 7.87 9.40 3.21
C GLU A 71 9.36 9.05 3.22
N HIS A 72 9.90 8.61 4.37
CA HIS A 72 11.27 8.10 4.45
C HIS A 72 11.48 6.86 3.58
N ALA A 73 10.51 5.92 3.58
CA ALA A 73 10.57 4.75 2.71
C ALA A 73 10.57 5.15 1.22
N TYR A 74 9.68 6.05 0.82
CA TYR A 74 9.64 6.62 -0.53
C TYR A 74 11.00 7.21 -0.94
N ALA A 75 11.59 8.06 -0.08
CA ALA A 75 12.88 8.68 -0.37
C ALA A 75 14.01 7.65 -0.50
N ALA A 76 13.99 6.60 0.33
CA ALA A 76 14.97 5.52 0.26
C ALA A 76 14.85 4.72 -1.04
N TRP A 77 13.63 4.37 -1.49
CA TRP A 77 13.42 3.69 -2.77
C TRP A 77 13.81 4.55 -3.98
N ARG A 78 13.54 5.86 -3.92
CA ARG A 78 13.99 6.79 -4.95
C ARG A 78 15.51 6.86 -5.07
N ARG A 79 16.26 6.77 -3.97
CA ARG A 79 17.74 6.72 -4.00
C ARG A 79 18.26 5.42 -4.61
N LEU A 80 17.50 4.33 -4.49
CA LEU A 80 17.82 3.03 -5.08
C LEU A 80 17.43 2.92 -6.55
N GLY A 81 16.64 3.86 -7.08
CA GLY A 81 16.07 3.77 -8.41
C GLY A 81 14.96 2.72 -8.53
N ASP A 82 14.40 2.27 -7.40
CA ASP A 82 13.25 1.37 -7.39
C ASP A 82 11.95 2.20 -7.46
N ASP A 83 11.59 2.56 -8.69
CA ASP A 83 10.45 3.42 -8.96
C ASP A 83 9.11 2.73 -8.66
N ILE A 84 9.07 1.39 -8.69
CA ILE A 84 7.88 0.61 -8.38
C ILE A 84 7.62 0.63 -6.88
N ALA A 85 8.63 0.34 -6.07
CA ALA A 85 8.51 0.41 -4.61
C ALA A 85 8.23 1.85 -4.13
N ALA A 86 8.85 2.85 -4.77
CA ALA A 86 8.54 4.26 -4.52
C ALA A 86 7.09 4.60 -4.90
N ALA A 87 6.59 4.13 -6.05
CA ALA A 87 5.21 4.37 -6.45
C ALA A 87 4.21 3.77 -5.46
N HIS A 88 4.44 2.55 -4.95
CA HIS A 88 3.58 1.95 -3.92
C HIS A 88 3.54 2.78 -2.63
N ALA A 89 4.71 3.26 -2.16
CA ALA A 89 4.76 4.11 -0.97
C ALA A 89 4.00 5.44 -1.18
N ALA A 90 4.14 6.05 -2.36
CA ALA A 90 3.45 7.29 -2.69
C ALA A 90 1.94 7.11 -2.95
N VAL A 91 1.50 5.95 -3.47
CA VAL A 91 0.08 5.58 -3.57
C VAL A 91 -0.56 5.52 -2.18
N TRP A 92 0.12 4.88 -1.22
CA TRP A 92 -0.35 4.83 0.16
C TRP A 92 -0.47 6.24 0.76
N LEU A 93 0.58 7.06 0.60
CA LEU A 93 0.55 8.46 1.06
C LEU A 93 -0.60 9.27 0.45
N ALA A 94 -0.83 9.14 -0.86
CA ALA A 94 -1.92 9.84 -1.54
C ALA A 94 -3.28 9.52 -0.90
N ARG A 95 -3.54 8.24 -0.62
CA ARG A 95 -4.78 7.79 0.02
C ARG A 95 -4.91 8.29 1.45
N GLU A 96 -3.89 8.10 2.28
CA GLU A 96 -3.96 8.49 3.70
C GLU A 96 -4.05 10.01 3.89
N TYR A 97 -3.37 10.80 3.05
CA TYR A 97 -3.54 12.26 3.07
C TYR A 97 -4.98 12.67 2.75
N ALA A 98 -5.69 11.98 1.86
CA ALA A 98 -7.09 12.27 1.56
C ALA A 98 -8.04 11.73 2.63
N GLU A 99 -7.90 10.46 3.00
CA GLU A 99 -8.87 9.72 3.82
C GLU A 99 -8.69 9.95 5.32
N ALA A 100 -7.44 9.98 5.82
CA ALA A 100 -7.16 10.11 7.24
C ALA A 100 -6.95 11.58 7.67
N ILE A 101 -6.27 12.38 6.84
CA ILE A 101 -5.93 13.78 7.17
C ILE A 101 -6.89 14.80 6.54
N GLY A 102 -7.56 14.46 5.43
CA GLY A 102 -8.38 15.40 4.66
C GLY A 102 -7.58 16.45 3.85
N ASN A 103 -6.27 16.24 3.70
CA ASN A 103 -5.38 17.11 2.92
C ASN A 103 -5.36 16.71 1.43
N GLN A 104 -6.36 17.20 0.70
CA GLN A 104 -6.52 16.94 -0.73
C GLN A 104 -5.36 17.46 -1.59
N VAL A 105 -4.69 18.52 -1.17
CA VAL A 105 -3.55 19.10 -1.91
C VAL A 105 -2.35 18.16 -1.85
N ALA A 106 -2.00 17.68 -0.66
CA ALA A 106 -0.92 16.70 -0.50
C ALA A 106 -1.26 15.39 -1.22
N SER A 107 -2.50 14.92 -1.08
CA SER A 107 -3.00 13.74 -1.78
C SER A 107 -2.81 13.82 -3.30
N ALA A 108 -3.26 14.91 -3.92
CA ALA A 108 -3.12 15.14 -5.36
C ALA A 108 -1.65 15.21 -5.79
N GLY A 109 -0.78 15.85 -4.99
CA GLY A 109 0.66 15.91 -5.25
C GLY A 109 1.32 14.53 -5.25
N TRP A 110 0.96 13.67 -4.29
CA TRP A 110 1.45 12.29 -4.23
C TRP A 110 0.90 11.42 -5.36
N LEU A 111 -0.37 11.57 -5.74
CA LEU A 111 -0.93 10.88 -6.89
C LEU A 111 -0.18 11.26 -8.19
N ALA A 112 0.00 12.55 -8.47
CA ALA A 112 0.72 13.02 -9.66
C ALA A 112 2.17 12.51 -9.71
N ARG A 113 2.84 12.42 -8.55
CA ARG A 113 4.17 11.80 -8.43
C ARG A 113 4.13 10.33 -8.87
N THR A 114 3.16 9.55 -8.38
CA THR A 114 3.06 8.12 -8.73
C THR A 114 2.81 7.91 -10.21
N GLU A 115 1.94 8.72 -10.82
CA GLU A 115 1.64 8.66 -12.26
C GLU A 115 2.90 8.89 -13.11
N THR A 116 3.73 9.86 -12.70
CA THR A 116 5.00 10.14 -13.38
C THR A 116 5.99 8.98 -13.25
N LEU A 117 6.06 8.33 -12.08
CA LEU A 117 6.96 7.21 -11.82
C LEU A 117 6.61 5.97 -12.64
N VAL A 118 5.32 5.67 -12.79
CA VAL A 118 4.86 4.46 -13.48
C VAL A 118 4.66 4.65 -14.99
N ALA A 119 4.81 5.87 -15.52
CA ALA A 119 4.73 6.16 -16.96
C ALA A 119 5.93 5.63 -17.78
N GLY A 120 6.94 5.04 -17.12
CA GLY A 120 8.10 4.42 -17.77
C GLY A 120 7.81 3.06 -18.43
N PRO A 121 8.80 2.42 -19.08
CA PRO A 121 8.62 1.21 -19.90
C PRO A 121 8.12 -0.05 -19.17
N SER A 122 8.03 -0.02 -17.85
CA SER A 122 7.68 -1.17 -17.02
C SER A 122 6.19 -1.16 -16.66
N GLY A 123 5.38 -1.86 -17.46
CA GLY A 123 3.98 -2.17 -17.18
C GLY A 123 3.80 -3.11 -15.99
N SER A 124 4.13 -2.62 -14.80
CA SER A 124 4.02 -3.36 -13.53
C SER A 124 2.65 -3.16 -12.88
N ASN A 125 2.33 -4.01 -11.89
CA ASN A 125 1.11 -3.89 -11.09
C ASN A 125 0.97 -2.54 -10.39
N ALA A 126 2.07 -1.76 -10.25
CA ALA A 126 2.00 -0.41 -9.71
C ALA A 126 1.07 0.50 -10.52
N VAL A 127 0.97 0.31 -11.84
CA VAL A 127 -0.01 1.06 -12.66
C VAL A 127 -1.44 0.76 -12.21
N GLY A 128 -1.73 -0.49 -11.85
CA GLY A 128 -3.02 -0.89 -11.29
C GLY A 128 -3.31 -0.22 -9.94
N TRP A 129 -2.32 -0.12 -9.05
CA TRP A 129 -2.44 0.60 -7.78
C TRP A 129 -2.64 2.11 -7.96
N VAL A 130 -2.00 2.71 -8.97
CA VAL A 130 -2.25 4.11 -9.37
C VAL A 130 -3.68 4.27 -9.91
N ALA A 131 -4.14 3.37 -10.78
CA ALA A 131 -5.51 3.39 -11.32
C ALA A 131 -6.57 3.25 -10.21
N LEU A 132 -6.35 2.35 -9.25
CA LEU A 132 -7.21 2.21 -8.06
C LEU A 132 -7.26 3.52 -7.26
N THR A 133 -6.13 4.16 -7.06
CA THR A 133 -6.04 5.42 -6.30
C THR A 133 -6.73 6.56 -7.03
N ARG A 134 -6.54 6.66 -8.35
CA ARG A 134 -7.29 7.60 -9.20
C ARG A 134 -8.79 7.38 -9.09
N ALA A 135 -9.24 6.12 -9.16
CA ALA A 135 -10.64 5.78 -8.99
C ALA A 135 -11.17 6.16 -7.59
N ALA A 136 -10.34 6.04 -6.56
CA ALA A 136 -10.73 6.35 -5.20
C ALA A 136 -10.85 7.86 -4.93
N LEU A 137 -9.98 8.66 -5.54
CA LEU A 137 -9.86 10.09 -5.29
C LEU A 137 -10.64 10.96 -6.29
N ALA A 138 -11.08 10.39 -7.42
CA ALA A 138 -11.85 11.12 -8.41
C ALA A 138 -13.22 11.53 -7.84
N PRO A 139 -13.65 12.79 -8.01
CA PRO A 139 -14.97 13.26 -7.57
C PRO A 139 -16.10 12.84 -8.51
N ASP A 140 -15.78 12.60 -9.78
CA ASP A 140 -16.76 12.29 -10.83
C ASP A 140 -16.88 10.77 -11.02
N PRO A 141 -18.06 10.18 -10.81
CA PRO A 141 -18.31 8.76 -11.08
C PRO A 141 -17.92 8.31 -12.51
N ALA A 142 -18.01 9.21 -13.50
CA ALA A 142 -17.59 8.93 -14.87
C ALA A 142 -16.08 8.70 -15.02
N VAL A 143 -15.27 9.16 -14.05
CA VAL A 143 -13.84 8.89 -13.94
C VAL A 143 -13.55 7.70 -13.02
N GLN A 144 -14.32 7.57 -11.93
CA GLN A 144 -14.13 6.50 -10.95
C GLN A 144 -14.24 5.11 -11.59
N GLU A 145 -15.29 4.87 -12.37
CA GLU A 145 -15.57 3.54 -12.90
C GLU A 145 -14.54 3.06 -13.95
N PRO A 146 -14.18 3.85 -14.99
CA PRO A 146 -13.14 3.44 -15.93
C PRO A 146 -11.79 3.17 -15.25
N ALA A 147 -11.40 4.01 -14.28
CA ALA A 147 -10.16 3.84 -13.55
C ALA A 147 -10.18 2.58 -12.64
N ALA A 148 -11.31 2.29 -11.99
CA ALA A 148 -11.45 1.06 -11.20
C ALA A 148 -11.40 -0.19 -12.08
N ARG A 149 -12.02 -0.13 -13.27
CA ARG A 149 -11.96 -1.22 -14.26
C ARG A 149 -10.55 -1.45 -14.80
N GLU A 150 -9.82 -0.36 -15.06
CA GLU A 150 -8.39 -0.43 -15.41
C GLU A 150 -7.59 -1.12 -14.30
N ALA A 151 -7.82 -0.77 -13.04
CA ALA A 151 -7.15 -1.41 -11.90
C ALA A 151 -7.43 -2.92 -11.81
N VAL A 152 -8.69 -3.36 -12.03
CA VAL A 152 -9.05 -4.79 -12.10
C VAL A 152 -8.29 -5.51 -13.21
N ALA A 153 -8.15 -4.89 -14.39
CA ALA A 153 -7.43 -5.48 -15.52
C ALA A 153 -5.94 -5.69 -15.20
N TYR A 154 -5.28 -4.70 -14.58
CA TYR A 154 -3.91 -4.84 -14.11
C TYR A 154 -3.77 -5.90 -13.02
N ALA A 155 -4.69 -5.93 -12.06
CA ALA A 155 -4.69 -6.92 -10.98
C ALA A 155 -4.71 -8.35 -11.53
N ARG A 156 -5.62 -8.64 -12.46
CA ARG A 156 -5.78 -9.96 -13.08
C ARG A 156 -4.58 -10.34 -13.94
N ALA A 157 -4.07 -9.41 -14.76
CA ALA A 157 -2.88 -9.63 -15.57
C ALA A 157 -1.64 -9.93 -14.71
N GLY A 158 -1.52 -9.21 -13.59
CA GLY A 158 -0.44 -9.33 -12.62
C GLY A 158 -0.59 -10.45 -11.59
N ARG A 159 -1.77 -11.09 -11.52
CA ARG A 159 -2.18 -12.00 -10.45
C ARG A 159 -1.98 -11.40 -9.05
N ASP A 160 -2.26 -10.10 -8.93
CA ASP A 160 -2.22 -9.35 -7.68
C ASP A 160 -3.57 -9.45 -6.98
N GLY A 161 -3.70 -10.42 -6.06
CA GLY A 161 -4.96 -10.70 -5.38
C GLY A 161 -5.43 -9.55 -4.47
N ASP A 162 -4.48 -8.85 -3.82
CA ASP A 162 -4.82 -7.73 -2.93
C ASP A 162 -5.35 -6.56 -3.75
N LEU A 163 -4.70 -6.24 -4.88
CA LEU A 163 -5.20 -5.24 -5.81
C LEU A 163 -6.56 -5.65 -6.40
N GLU A 164 -6.76 -6.93 -6.74
CA GLU A 164 -8.01 -7.41 -7.34
C GLU A 164 -9.20 -7.21 -6.40
N VAL A 165 -9.07 -7.60 -5.13
CA VAL A 165 -10.10 -7.40 -4.11
C VAL A 165 -10.48 -5.93 -3.98
N LEU A 166 -9.49 -5.04 -3.85
CA LEU A 166 -9.72 -3.61 -3.65
C LEU A 166 -10.27 -2.93 -4.90
N ALA A 167 -9.79 -3.32 -6.08
CA ALA A 167 -10.25 -2.79 -7.36
C ALA A 167 -11.69 -3.21 -7.68
N LEU A 168 -12.05 -4.46 -7.40
CA LEU A 168 -13.43 -4.94 -7.54
C LEU A 168 -14.37 -4.22 -6.57
N ALA A 169 -13.98 -4.05 -5.31
CA ALA A 169 -14.77 -3.27 -4.35
C ALA A 169 -14.96 -1.81 -4.81
N ARG A 170 -13.91 -1.18 -5.34
CA ARG A 170 -14.00 0.19 -5.86
C ARG A 170 -14.86 0.28 -7.12
N LEU A 171 -14.77 -0.70 -8.02
CA LEU A 171 -15.60 -0.77 -9.22
C LEU A 171 -17.07 -0.97 -8.86
N GLY A 172 -17.35 -1.83 -7.88
CA GLY A 172 -18.69 -2.05 -7.33
C GLY A 172 -19.29 -0.76 -6.79
N LEU A 173 -18.54 -0.04 -5.94
CA LEU A 173 -18.96 1.25 -5.41
C LEU A 173 -19.28 2.27 -6.51
N ALA A 174 -18.35 2.48 -7.45
CA ALA A 174 -18.54 3.43 -8.56
C ALA A 174 -19.77 3.08 -9.41
N THR A 175 -20.00 1.78 -9.62
CA THR A 175 -21.13 1.25 -10.41
C THR A 175 -22.47 1.44 -9.70
N VAL A 176 -22.53 1.22 -8.38
CA VAL A 176 -23.71 1.53 -7.55
C VAL A 176 -24.00 3.04 -7.56
N SER A 177 -22.96 3.88 -7.46
CA SER A 177 -23.11 5.34 -7.42
C SER A 177 -23.75 5.93 -8.67
N VAL A 178 -23.67 5.27 -9.83
CA VAL A 178 -24.35 5.67 -11.07
C VAL A 178 -25.69 4.95 -11.30
N GLY A 179 -26.20 4.23 -10.29
CA GLY A 179 -27.52 3.60 -10.30
C GLY A 179 -27.58 2.18 -10.87
N ARG A 180 -26.45 1.57 -11.23
CA ARG A 180 -26.39 0.18 -11.70
C ARG A 180 -26.16 -0.77 -10.53
N ILE A 181 -27.21 -0.99 -9.74
CA ILE A 181 -27.09 -1.68 -8.44
C ILE A 181 -26.64 -3.13 -8.59
N ASP A 182 -27.26 -3.91 -9.49
CA ASP A 182 -26.98 -5.34 -9.64
C ASP A 182 -25.55 -5.61 -10.11
N ASP A 183 -25.08 -4.88 -11.13
CA ASP A 183 -23.69 -4.95 -11.62
C ASP A 183 -22.68 -4.61 -10.50
N GLY A 184 -23.03 -3.63 -9.65
CA GLY A 184 -22.19 -3.21 -8.54
C GLY A 184 -22.12 -4.26 -7.42
N LEU A 185 -23.25 -4.90 -7.10
CA LEU A 185 -23.30 -6.01 -6.14
C LEU A 185 -22.51 -7.23 -6.64
N GLN A 186 -22.59 -7.54 -7.93
CA GLN A 186 -21.77 -8.61 -8.51
C GLN A 186 -20.27 -8.35 -8.32
N CYS A 187 -19.81 -7.10 -8.49
CA CYS A 187 -18.41 -6.76 -8.24
C CYS A 187 -18.02 -6.98 -6.76
N PHE A 188 -18.90 -6.66 -5.81
CA PHE A 188 -18.66 -6.94 -4.39
C PHE A 188 -18.63 -8.43 -4.08
N ASP A 189 -19.51 -9.22 -4.69
CA ASP A 189 -19.52 -10.68 -4.53
C ASP A 189 -18.22 -11.30 -5.06
N GLU A 190 -17.74 -10.86 -6.23
CA GLU A 190 -16.44 -11.26 -6.77
C GLU A 190 -15.28 -10.85 -5.85
N ALA A 191 -15.30 -9.63 -5.29
CA ALA A 191 -14.28 -9.18 -4.34
C ALA A 191 -14.24 -10.08 -3.08
N MET A 192 -15.40 -10.45 -2.55
CA MET A 192 -15.51 -11.34 -1.40
C MET A 192 -15.04 -12.77 -1.72
N ALA A 193 -15.36 -13.28 -2.90
CA ALA A 193 -14.86 -14.57 -3.38
C ALA A 193 -13.33 -14.57 -3.55
N ALA A 194 -12.76 -13.49 -4.10
CA ALA A 194 -11.31 -13.35 -4.24
C ALA A 194 -10.60 -13.30 -2.88
N ALA A 195 -11.15 -12.55 -1.91
CA ALA A 195 -10.61 -12.42 -0.56
C ALA A 195 -10.64 -13.74 0.24
N THR A 196 -11.60 -14.63 -0.05
CA THR A 196 -11.80 -15.89 0.70
C THR A 196 -11.25 -17.13 -0.02
N GLY A 197 -11.19 -17.10 -1.36
CA GLY A 197 -10.72 -18.19 -2.20
C GLY A 197 -9.22 -18.13 -2.51
N GLY A 198 -8.60 -16.95 -2.46
CA GLY A 198 -7.16 -16.79 -2.55
C GLY A 198 -6.51 -17.06 -1.19
N GLY A 199 -5.44 -17.87 -1.15
CA GLY A 199 -4.55 -17.96 0.01
C GLY A 199 -3.74 -16.67 0.22
N GLY A 200 -4.40 -15.51 0.26
CA GLY A 200 -3.84 -14.18 0.40
C GLY A 200 -3.27 -13.89 1.81
N PRO A 201 -2.48 -12.83 1.96
CA PRO A 201 -1.48 -12.75 3.02
C PRO A 201 -2.06 -12.35 4.40
N ALA A 202 -1.30 -12.65 5.46
CA ALA A 202 -1.72 -12.60 6.87
C ALA A 202 -2.24 -11.25 7.38
N HIS A 203 -1.93 -10.13 6.74
CA HIS A 203 -2.35 -8.79 7.20
C HIS A 203 -3.86 -8.53 7.00
N ALA A 204 -4.49 -9.15 6.00
CA ALA A 204 -5.95 -9.08 5.83
C ALA A 204 -6.72 -9.91 6.88
N ARG A 205 -6.13 -10.99 7.42
CA ARG A 205 -6.76 -11.82 8.45
C ARG A 205 -6.81 -11.16 9.83
N ALA A 206 -5.91 -10.22 10.11
CA ALA A 206 -5.88 -9.48 11.37
C ALA A 206 -6.84 -8.28 11.38
N ALA A 207 -7.07 -7.66 10.22
CA ALA A 207 -7.88 -6.44 10.07
C ALA A 207 -9.39 -6.68 10.15
N VAL A 208 -9.88 -7.83 9.67
CA VAL A 208 -11.33 -8.13 9.61
C VAL A 208 -11.93 -8.48 10.99
N LEU A 209 -11.11 -8.77 12.01
CA LEU A 209 -11.58 -9.26 13.31
C LEU A 209 -11.31 -8.34 14.51
N ARG A 210 -10.71 -7.15 14.32
CA ARG A 210 -10.59 -6.17 15.40
C ARG A 210 -11.02 -4.78 14.94
N PRO A 211 -12.14 -4.24 15.46
CA PRO A 211 -12.52 -2.86 15.18
C PRO A 211 -11.45 -1.90 15.70
N ARG A 212 -11.33 -0.75 15.04
CA ARG A 212 -10.56 0.41 15.52
C ARG A 212 -10.93 0.70 16.98
N PRO A 213 -9.98 0.79 17.92
CA PRO A 213 -10.28 1.38 19.21
C PRO A 213 -10.33 2.90 19.03
N GLY A 214 -11.53 3.48 19.10
CA GLY A 214 -11.72 4.94 19.14
C GLY A 214 -12.57 5.53 18.01
N HIS A 215 -13.86 5.21 18.01
CA HIS A 215 -14.91 6.16 17.66
C HIS A 215 -15.89 6.19 18.84
#